data_AF-A0A8S3BBX7-F1
#
_entry.id   AF-A0A8S3BBX7-F1
#
_cell.length_a   1.000
_cell.length_b   1.000
_cell.length_c   1.000
_cell.angle_alpha   90.00
_cell.angle_beta   90.00
_cell.angle_gamma   90.00
#
_symmetry.space_group_name_H-M   'P 1'
#
loop_
_entity.id
_entity.type
_entity.pdbx_description
1 polymer ?
#
loop_
_entity_poly.entity_id
_entity_poly.type
_entity_poly.pdbx_seq_one_letter_code
_entity_poly.pdbx_strand_id
1 'polypeptide(L)' 'MDKTEAYECLGVNDRLPNLIERTNKYLLDLRLANWISQKQYERLCIKPSEVKLAH' A
#
# COMPACT_ATOMS: atom_id res chain seq x y z
N MET A 1 -4.16 7.25 27.48
CA MET A 1 -4.31 6.98 26.04
C MET A 1 -3.27 5.94 25.70
N ASP A 2 -3.69 4.70 25.48
CA ASP A 2 -2.77 3.63 25.08
C ASP A 2 -2.18 4.00 23.73
N LYS A 3 -0.86 4.19 23.70
CA LYS A 3 -0.12 4.43 22.46
C LYS A 3 -0.14 3.11 21.70
N THR A 4 -1.10 2.95 20.80
CA THR A 4 -1.03 1.89 19.79
C THR A 4 0.18 2.17 18.92
N GLU A 5 1.13 1.23 18.86
CA GLU A 5 2.32 1.24 17.97
C GLU A 5 1.98 1.22 16.47
N ALA A 6 0.74 1.60 16.11
CA ALA A 6 0.22 1.55 14.76
C ALA A 6 0.90 2.54 13.80
N TYR A 7 1.55 3.58 14.34
CA TYR A 7 2.17 4.64 13.54
C TYR A 7 3.57 4.95 14.08
N GLU A 8 4.58 4.38 13.45
CA GLU A 8 5.97 4.75 13.65
C GLU A 8 6.30 5.92 12.72
N CYS A 9 6.69 7.06 13.30
CA CYS A 9 7.13 8.21 12.53
C CYS A 9 8.46 7.88 11.86
N LEU A 10 8.51 8.03 10.53
CA LEU A 10 9.76 7.89 9.77
C LEU A 10 10.74 8.98 10.20
N GLY A 11 12.00 8.61 10.41
CA GLY A 11 13.09 9.54 10.66
C GLY A 11 13.35 10.45 9.47
N VAL A 12 14.01 11.59 9.71
CA VAL A 12 14.30 12.62 8.68
C VAL A 12 15.11 12.08 7.50
N ASN A 13 15.89 11.01 7.72
CA ASN A 13 16.71 10.36 6.70
C ASN A 13 16.10 9.05 6.17
N ASP A 14 14.95 8.64 6.70
CA ASP A 14 14.31 7.42 6.24
C ASP A 14 13.70 7.66 4.88
N ARG A 15 13.98 6.77 3.93
CA ARG A 15 13.33 6.82 2.64
C ARG A 15 11.84 6.68 2.87
N LEU A 16 11.06 7.64 2.38
CA LEU A 16 9.62 7.50 2.31
C LEU A 16 9.31 6.16 1.64
N PRO A 17 8.62 5.25 2.33
CA PRO A 17 8.32 3.97 1.77
C PRO A 17 7.48 4.19 0.53
N ASN A 18 7.79 3.47 -0.55
CA ASN A 18 7.03 3.58 -1.78
C ASN A 18 5.59 3.14 -1.50
N LEU A 19 4.70 4.13 -1.39
CA LEU A 19 3.30 3.92 -1.02
C LEU A 19 2.62 2.97 -2.01
N ILE A 20 3.02 3.02 -3.29
CA ILE A 20 2.52 2.15 -4.35
C ILE A 20 2.94 0.70 -4.07
N GLU A 21 4.22 0.46 -3.74
CA GLU A 21 4.70 -0.90 -3.43
C GLU A 21 4.02 -1.48 -2.19
N ARG A 22 3.90 -0.69 -1.12
CA ARG A 22 3.22 -1.13 0.11
C ARG A 22 1.75 -1.43 -0.14
N THR A 23 1.06 -0.57 -0.88
CA THR A 23 -0.36 -0.73 -1.17
C THR A 23 -0.61 -1.94 -2.07
N ASN A 24 0.19 -2.11 -3.13
CA ASN A 24 0.06 -3.26 -4.01
C ASN A 24 0.39 -4.58 -3.30
N LYS A 25 1.39 -4.60 -2.41
CA LYS A 25 1.66 -5.76 -1.55
C LYS A 25 0.46 -6.10 -0.66
N TYR A 26 -0.11 -5.11 0.02
CA TYR A 26 -1.29 -5.32 0.86
C TYR A 26 -2.49 -5.87 0.07
N LEU A 27 -2.74 -5.34 -1.13
CA LEU A 27 -3.79 -5.85 -2.01
C LEU A 27 -3.54 -7.29 -2.45
N LEU A 28 -2.28 -7.68 -2.66
CA LEU A 28 -1.90 -9.04 -3.02
C LEU A 28 -2.16 -9.99 -1.84
N ASP A 29 -1.77 -9.60 -0.63
CA ASP A 29 -1.99 -10.38 0.58
C ASP A 29 -3.50 -10.57 0.83
N LEU A 30 -4.30 -9.51 0.67
CA LEU A 30 -5.76 -9.58 0.72
C LEU A 30 -6.36 -10.52 -0.33
N ARG A 31 -5.79 -10.53 -1.53
CA ARG A 31 -6.23 -11.43 -2.59
C ARG A 31 -5.98 -12.89 -2.21
N LEU A 32 -4.80 -13.20 -1.70
CA LEU A 32 -4.44 -14.54 -1.25
C LEU A 32 -5.33 -15.00 -0.09
N ALA A 33 -5.65 -14.10 0.85
CA ALA A 33 -6.52 -14.40 1.99
C ALA A 33 -8.00 -14.60 1.59
N ASN A 34 -8.53 -13.75 0.70
CA ASN A 34 -9.96 -13.70 0.37
C ASN A 34 -10.34 -14.37 -0.95
N TRP A 35 -9.43 -15.14 -1.55
CA TRP A 35 -9.66 -15.87 -2.81
C TRP A 35 -10.17 -14.96 -3.95
N ILE A 36 -9.68 -13.71 -3.96
CA ILE A 36 -10.07 -12.72 -4.98
C ILE A 36 -9.52 -13.17 -6.33
N SER A 37 -10.36 -13.12 -7.37
CA SER A 37 -9.95 -13.49 -8.72
C SER A 37 -8.87 -12.54 -9.27
N GLN A 38 -8.01 -13.04 -10.17
CA GLN A 38 -6.97 -12.24 -10.84
C GLN A 38 -7.55 -10.95 -11.46
N LYS A 39 -8.71 -11.04 -12.12
CA LYS A 39 -9.38 -9.89 -12.77
C LYS A 39 -9.84 -8.82 -11.78
N GLN A 40 -10.26 -9.21 -10.58
CA GLN A 40 -10.65 -8.26 -9.53
C GLN A 40 -9.43 -7.60 -8.91
N TYR A 41 -8.36 -8.36 -8.67
CA TYR A 41 -7.09 -7.83 -8.17
C TYR A 41 -6.49 -6.77 -9.11
N GLU A 42 -6.46 -7.03 -10.41
CA GLU A 42 -5.94 -6.08 -11.42
C GLU A 42 -6.69 -4.75 -11.48
N ARG A 43 -7.97 -4.73 -11.08
CA ARG A 43 -8.76 -3.49 -10.97
C ARG A 43 -8.44 -2.69 -9.71
N LEU A 44 -7.89 -3.33 -8.68
CA LEU A 44 -7.54 -2.71 -7.40
C LEU A 44 -6.08 -2.23 -7.37
N CYS A 45 -5.19 -2.86 -8.15
CA CYS A 45 -3.78 -2.49 -8.24
C CYS A 45 -3.61 -1.03 -8.68
N ILE A 46 -2.79 -0.29 -7.94
CA ILE A 46 -2.45 1.09 -8.27
C ILE A 46 -1.38 1.07 -9.34
N LYS A 47 -1.69 1.67 -10.49
CA LYS A 47 -0.72 1.85 -11.59
C LYS A 47 0.09 3.12 -11.37
N PRO A 48 1.41 3.10 -11.60
CA PRO A 48 2.26 4.29 -11.49
C PRO A 48 1.78 5.46 -12.36
N SER A 49 1.13 5.17 -13.49
CA SER A 49 0.58 6.18 -14.42
C SER A 49 -0.69 6.88 -13.93
N GLU A 50 -1.42 6.29 -12.97
CA GLU A 50 -2.69 6.82 -12.46
C GLU A 50 -2.49 7.74 -11.24
N VAL A 51 -1.33 7.68 -10.60
CA VAL A 51 -0.98 8.55 -9.49
C VAL A 51 -0.35 9.81 -10.04
N LYS A 52 -1.15 10.84 -10.30
CA LYS A 52 -0.61 12.22 -10.32
C LYS A 52 -0.09 12.48 -8.93
N LEU A 53 1.23 12.45 -8.77
CA LEU A 53 1.89 13.01 -7.59
C LEU A 53 1.33 14.43 -7.43
N ALA A 54 0.43 14.60 -6.45
CA ALA A 54 0.09 15.92 -5.96
C ALA A 54 1.39 16.45 -5.37
N HIS A 55 2.06 17.32 -6.13
CA HIS A 55 3.19 18.09 -5.63
C HIS A 55 2.75 18.96 -4.47
#